data_AF-A0A2Z4L674-F1
#
_entry.id   AF-A0A2Z4L674-F1
#
_cell.length_a   1.000
_cell.length_b   1.000
_cell.length_c   1.000
_cell.angle_alpha   90.00
_cell.angle_beta   90.00
_cell.angle_gamma   90.00
#
_symmetry.space_group_name_H-M   'P 1'
#
loop_
_entity.id
_entity.type
_entity.pdbx_description
1 polymer ?
#
loop_
_entity_poly.entity_id
_entity_poly.type
_entity_poly.pdbx_seq_one_letter_code
_entity_poly.pdbx_strand_id
1 'polypeptide(L)'
;MFNLTFITNKLGITNKNKLKRNIGVLSILLCFTIRLITPYYINSYMLLLLIPAIGLIIPKDSIKNSRIMPIISLLIIAFVVYTSLHGFLYPADTLSNIYFNGVLYTVPGISDINTCSMGNLLVIVFALINIICAVLYYIPTTTSKGEY
;
A
#
# COMPACT_ATOMS: atom_id res chain seq x y z
N MET A 1 -15.72 18.58 6.16
CA MET A 1 -15.95 17.52 5.14
C MET A 1 -15.24 17.96 3.86
N PHE A 2 -14.06 17.41 3.56
CA PHE A 2 -13.28 17.80 2.36
C PHE A 2 -14.03 17.37 1.10
N ASN A 3 -14.52 18.32 0.31
CA ASN A 3 -15.34 18.03 -0.87
C ASN A 3 -14.44 17.62 -2.06
N LEU A 4 -13.88 16.41 -2.03
CA LEU A 4 -13.07 15.83 -3.11
C LEU A 4 -13.81 15.79 -4.47
N THR A 5 -15.14 15.83 -4.43
CA THR A 5 -16.00 15.99 -5.61
C THR A 5 -15.73 17.29 -6.35
N PHE A 6 -15.43 18.38 -5.64
CA PHE A 6 -15.09 19.68 -6.23
C PHE A 6 -13.73 19.61 -6.93
N ILE A 7 -12.74 18.96 -6.31
CA ILE A 7 -11.38 18.82 -6.88
C ILE A 7 -11.40 17.95 -8.15
N THR A 8 -12.12 16.83 -8.12
CA THR A 8 -12.25 15.94 -9.29
C THR A 8 -13.00 16.59 -10.46
N ASN A 9 -14.02 17.40 -10.17
CA ASN A 9 -14.73 18.19 -11.19
C ASN A 9 -13.86 19.33 -11.75
N LYS A 10 -13.06 20.00 -10.90
CA LYS A 10 -12.14 21.07 -11.32
C LYS A 10 -10.95 20.56 -12.14
N LEU A 11 -10.57 19.28 -11.97
CA LEU A 11 -9.53 18.58 -12.74
C LEU A 11 -10.05 17.92 -14.03
N GLY A 12 -11.34 18.07 -14.38
CA GLY A 12 -11.89 17.52 -15.62
C GLY A 12 -11.90 15.98 -15.69
N ILE A 13 -11.88 15.29 -14.54
CA ILE A 13 -11.81 13.82 -14.47
C ILE A 13 -13.19 13.24 -14.79
N THR A 14 -13.46 13.09 -16.08
CA THR A 14 -14.73 12.58 -16.64
C THR A 14 -14.94 11.09 -16.40
N ASN A 15 -13.88 10.31 -16.12
CA ASN A 15 -13.97 8.86 -15.90
C ASN A 15 -13.28 8.41 -14.60
N LYS A 16 -13.99 8.57 -13.47
CA LYS A 16 -13.53 8.18 -12.12
C LYS A 16 -13.17 6.69 -12.02
N ASN A 17 -13.87 5.82 -12.74
CA ASN A 17 -13.57 4.38 -12.79
C ASN A 17 -12.23 4.08 -13.47
N LYS A 18 -11.97 4.73 -14.62
CA LYS A 18 -10.70 4.56 -15.34
C LYS A 18 -9.50 5.02 -14.50
N LEU A 19 -9.65 6.13 -13.77
CA LEU A 19 -8.60 6.62 -12.87
C LEU A 19 -8.27 5.60 -11.76
N LYS A 20 -9.28 5.12 -11.03
CA LYS A 20 -9.09 4.15 -9.95
C LYS A 20 -8.45 2.87 -10.43
N ARG A 21 -8.91 2.36 -11.58
CA ARG A 21 -8.34 1.15 -12.20
C ARG A 21 -6.88 1.36 -12.55
N ASN A 22 -6.52 2.47 -13.19
CA ASN A 22 -5.14 2.76 -13.57
C ASN A 22 -4.22 2.88 -12.34
N ILE A 23 -4.67 3.55 -11.28
CA ILE A 23 -3.90 3.69 -10.03
C ILE A 23 -3.76 2.34 -9.32
N GLY A 24 -4.80 1.51 -9.29
CA GLY A 24 -4.73 0.15 -8.76
C GLY A 24 -3.72 -0.71 -9.52
N VAL A 25 -3.75 -0.70 -10.85
CA VAL A 25 -2.79 -1.42 -11.70
C VAL A 25 -1.36 -0.91 -11.49
N LEU A 26 -1.17 0.41 -11.40
CA LEU A 26 0.14 1.00 -11.14
C LEU A 26 0.69 0.59 -9.78
N SER A 27 -0.15 0.57 -8.73
CA SER A 27 0.26 0.11 -7.39
C SER A 27 0.68 -1.36 -7.39
N ILE A 28 -0.04 -2.22 -8.14
CA ILE A 28 0.35 -3.63 -8.32
C ILE A 28 1.73 -3.74 -9.00
N LEU A 29 1.95 -3.00 -10.09
CA LEU A 29 3.24 -3.01 -10.80
C LEU A 29 4.40 -2.52 -9.92
N LEU A 30 4.17 -1.46 -9.14
CA LEU A 30 5.15 -0.95 -8.18
C LEU A 30 5.46 -1.98 -7.09
N CYS A 31 4.45 -2.68 -6.56
CA CYS A 31 4.64 -3.74 -5.57
C CYS A 31 5.56 -4.85 -6.11
N PHE A 32 5.34 -5.30 -7.34
CA PHE A 32 6.22 -6.29 -7.98
C PHE A 32 7.63 -5.75 -8.22
N THR A 33 7.77 -4.50 -8.65
CA THR A 33 9.08 -3.88 -8.88
C THR A 33 9.87 -3.79 -7.59
N ILE A 34 9.24 -3.33 -6.50
CA ILE A 34 9.88 -3.23 -5.19
C ILE A 34 10.29 -4.61 -4.68
N ARG A 35 9.41 -5.62 -4.84
CA ARG A 35 9.71 -7.00 -4.44
C ARG A 35 10.97 -7.57 -5.11
N LEU A 36 11.25 -7.16 -6.35
CA LEU A 36 12.43 -7.62 -7.10
C LEU A 36 13.73 -6.96 -6.62
N ILE A 37 13.66 -5.78 -6.03
CA ILE A 37 14.84 -5.04 -5.54
C ILE A 37 15.05 -5.19 -4.04
N THR A 38 14.02 -5.54 -3.26
CA THR A 38 14.12 -5.73 -1.81
C THR A 38 14.41 -7.19 -1.43
N PRO A 39 15.24 -7.41 -0.39
CA PRO A 39 15.53 -8.74 0.12
C PRO A 39 14.26 -9.53 0.47
N TYR A 40 14.29 -10.85 0.25
CA TYR A 40 13.10 -11.70 0.39
C TYR A 40 12.44 -11.64 1.77
N TYR A 41 13.22 -11.44 2.84
CA TYR A 41 12.74 -11.41 4.23
C TYR A 41 12.00 -10.12 4.60
N ILE A 42 12.11 -9.05 3.78
CA ILE A 42 11.33 -7.81 3.92
C ILE A 42 9.96 -7.94 3.23
N ASN A 43 9.81 -8.90 2.32
CA ASN A 43 8.74 -8.93 1.33
C ASN A 43 7.39 -9.46 1.84
N SER A 44 7.34 -10.14 2.98
CA SER A 44 6.16 -10.91 3.42
C SER A 44 4.93 -10.03 3.67
N TYR A 45 5.11 -8.91 4.38
CA TYR A 45 4.00 -8.03 4.77
C TYR A 45 3.69 -6.96 3.71
N MET A 46 4.62 -6.64 2.80
CA MET A 46 4.38 -5.71 1.70
C MET A 46 3.27 -6.20 0.76
N LEU A 47 3.10 -7.51 0.59
CA LEU A 47 2.03 -8.10 -0.23
C LEU A 47 0.63 -7.72 0.27
N LEU A 48 0.48 -7.35 1.54
CA LEU A 48 -0.79 -6.86 2.08
C LEU A 48 -1.24 -5.56 1.39
N LEU A 49 -0.30 -4.74 0.88
CA LEU A 49 -0.62 -3.53 0.11
C LEU A 49 -1.26 -3.84 -1.25
N LEU A 50 -1.28 -5.09 -1.71
CA LEU A 50 -2.04 -5.47 -2.91
C LEU A 50 -3.55 -5.46 -2.67
N ILE A 51 -4.01 -5.71 -1.44
CA ILE A 51 -5.44 -5.71 -1.09
C ILE A 51 -6.11 -4.36 -1.43
N PRO A 52 -5.60 -3.20 -0.97
CA PRO A 52 -6.17 -1.91 -1.34
C PRO A 52 -6.05 -1.63 -2.85
N ALA A 53 -5.01 -2.11 -3.53
CA ALA A 53 -4.85 -1.93 -4.97
C ALA A 53 -5.86 -2.74 -5.80
N ILE A 54 -6.11 -4.01 -5.43
CA ILE A 54 -7.07 -4.89 -6.09
C ILE A 54 -8.50 -4.37 -5.87
N GLY A 55 -8.86 -3.97 -4.65
CA GLY A 55 -10.21 -3.47 -4.40
C GLY A 55 -10.51 -2.13 -5.10
N LEU A 56 -9.50 -1.40 -5.60
CA LEU A 56 -9.69 -0.22 -6.45
C LEU A 56 -10.03 -0.58 -7.91
N ILE A 57 -9.60 -1.76 -8.35
CA ILE A 57 -9.91 -2.29 -9.69
C ILE A 57 -11.34 -2.81 -9.71
N ILE A 58 -11.82 -3.36 -8.60
CA ILE A 58 -13.19 -3.86 -8.46
C ILE A 58 -14.16 -2.68 -8.27
N PRO A 59 -15.23 -2.57 -9.08
CA PRO A 59 -16.19 -1.49 -8.93
C PRO A 59 -16.85 -1.52 -7.54
N LYS A 60 -16.87 -0.36 -6.89
CA LYS A 60 -17.35 -0.17 -5.50
C LYS A 60 -18.81 -0.62 -5.31
N ASP A 61 -19.59 -0.57 -6.39
CA ASP A 61 -21.01 -0.95 -6.43
C ASP A 61 -21.23 -2.47 -6.30
N SER A 62 -20.19 -3.29 -6.49
CA SER A 62 -20.23 -4.74 -6.24
C SER A 62 -20.02 -5.13 -4.78
N ILE A 63 -19.57 -4.19 -3.92
CA ILE A 63 -19.22 -4.48 -2.52
C ILE A 63 -20.34 -3.94 -1.61
N LYS A 64 -21.16 -4.85 -1.07
CA LYS A 64 -22.31 -4.56 -0.18
C LYS A 64 -21.98 -3.68 1.04
N ASN A 65 -20.70 -3.54 1.42
CA ASN A 65 -20.27 -2.71 2.54
C ASN A 65 -19.05 -1.81 2.21
N SER A 66 -19.18 -1.04 1.13
CA SER A 66 -18.10 -0.24 0.55
C SER A 66 -17.54 0.88 1.44
N ARG A 67 -18.14 1.16 2.61
CA ARG A 67 -17.65 2.11 3.61
C ARG A 67 -16.53 1.54 4.49
N ILE A 68 -16.43 0.21 4.59
CA ILE A 68 -15.40 -0.46 5.40
C ILE A 68 -14.07 -0.56 4.65
N MET A 69 -14.10 -0.65 3.32
CA MET A 69 -12.90 -0.85 2.50
C MET A 69 -11.80 0.23 2.67
N PRO A 70 -12.11 1.53 2.78
CA PRO A 70 -11.09 2.53 3.11
C PRO A 70 -10.47 2.32 4.50
N ILE A 71 -11.26 1.91 5.49
CA ILE A 71 -10.78 1.68 6.87
C ILE A 71 -9.82 0.49 6.89
N ILE A 72 -10.19 -0.62 6.25
CA ILE A 72 -9.30 -1.79 6.10
C ILE A 72 -8.02 -1.39 5.38
N SER A 73 -8.12 -0.61 4.30
CA SER A 73 -6.95 -0.14 3.55
C SER A 73 -6.00 0.69 4.41
N LEU A 74 -6.52 1.62 5.21
CA LEU A 74 -5.72 2.44 6.13
C LEU A 74 -5.08 1.61 7.24
N LEU A 75 -5.80 0.63 7.80
CA LEU A 75 -5.25 -0.26 8.82
C LEU A 75 -4.09 -1.11 8.28
N ILE A 76 -4.25 -1.65 7.06
CA ILE A 76 -3.17 -2.38 6.38
C ILE A 76 -1.96 -1.48 6.16
N ILE A 77 -2.17 -0.26 5.66
CA ILE A 77 -1.07 0.70 5.44
C ILE A 77 -0.38 1.03 6.76
N ALA A 78 -1.12 1.31 7.83
CA ALA A 78 -0.55 1.62 9.13
C ALA A 78 0.27 0.45 9.69
N PHE A 79 -0.22 -0.78 9.56
CA PHE A 79 0.51 -1.99 9.96
C PHE A 79 1.82 -2.17 9.17
N VAL A 80 1.78 -2.00 7.85
CA VAL A 80 2.96 -2.10 6.98
C VAL A 80 3.97 -0.99 7.30
N VAL A 81 3.51 0.24 7.52
CA VAL A 81 4.38 1.36 7.91
C VAL A 81 5.02 1.10 9.27
N TYR A 82 4.26 0.61 10.26
CA TYR A 82 4.79 0.30 11.60
C TYR A 82 5.89 -0.75 11.55
N THR A 83 5.64 -1.88 10.89
CA THR A 83 6.62 -2.97 10.74
C THR A 83 7.86 -2.53 9.96
N SER A 84 7.67 -1.75 8.89
CA SER A 84 8.77 -1.23 8.08
C SER A 84 9.60 -0.17 8.84
N LEU A 85 8.96 0.69 9.64
CA LEU A 85 9.67 1.67 10.47
C LEU A 85 10.58 0.99 11.49
N HIS A 86 10.10 -0.09 12.12
CA HIS A 86 10.92 -0.88 13.02
C HIS A 86 12.13 -1.48 12.29
N GLY A 87 11.93 -2.05 11.10
CA GLY A 87 13.02 -2.59 10.28
C GLY A 87 13.99 -1.53 9.74
N PHE A 88 13.53 -0.29 9.54
CA PHE A 88 14.36 0.84 9.11
C PHE A 88 15.24 1.40 10.23
N LEU A 89 14.64 1.62 11.42
CA LEU A 89 15.31 2.24 12.58
C LEU A 89 16.18 1.25 13.36
N TYR A 90 15.77 -0.02 13.43
CA TYR A 90 16.46 -1.09 14.15
C TYR A 90 16.80 -2.27 13.23
N PRO A 91 17.55 -2.06 12.14
CA PRO A 91 17.83 -3.08 11.14
C PRO A 91 18.69 -4.23 11.69
N ALA A 92 19.63 -3.92 12.60
CA ALA A 92 20.50 -4.91 13.23
C ALA A 92 19.72 -5.89 14.12
N ASP A 93 18.81 -5.38 14.97
CA ASP A 93 17.96 -6.21 15.82
C ASP A 93 17.00 -7.05 15.00
N THR A 94 16.41 -6.46 13.96
CA THR A 94 15.49 -7.13 13.04
C THR A 94 16.20 -8.31 12.34
N LEU A 95 17.37 -8.08 11.76
CA LEU A 95 18.15 -9.14 11.10
C LEU A 95 18.66 -10.20 12.07
N SER A 96 19.08 -9.81 13.26
CA SER A 96 19.52 -10.75 14.29
C SER A 96 18.37 -11.67 14.69
N ASN A 97 17.16 -11.13 14.88
CA ASN A 97 15.98 -11.93 15.17
C ASN A 97 15.62 -12.87 14.00
N ILE A 98 15.72 -12.41 12.76
CA ILE A 98 15.50 -13.24 11.56
C ILE A 98 16.53 -14.38 11.48
N TYR A 99 17.80 -14.12 11.83
CA TYR A 99 18.86 -15.13 11.91
C TYR A 99 18.59 -16.15 13.02
N PHE A 100 18.27 -15.71 14.24
CA PHE A 100 17.97 -16.60 15.36
C PHE A 100 16.73 -17.47 15.12
N ASN A 101 15.75 -16.97 14.35
CA ASN A 101 14.58 -17.75 13.93
C ASN A 101 14.86 -18.68 12.74
N GLY A 102 16.11 -18.79 12.26
CA GLY A 102 16.50 -19.71 11.21
C GLY A 102 16.05 -19.31 9.79
N VAL A 103 15.61 -18.06 9.61
CA VAL A 103 15.23 -17.53 8.29
C VAL A 103 16.49 -17.12 7.52
N LEU A 104 17.47 -16.49 8.19
CA LEU A 104 18.81 -16.28 7.63
C LEU A 104 19.76 -17.38 8.09
N TYR A 105 20.57 -17.90 7.16
CA TYR A 105 21.54 -18.97 7.43
C TYR A 105 22.94 -18.48 7.78
N THR A 106 23.21 -17.19 7.61
CA THR A 106 24.51 -16.57 7.85
C THR A 106 24.34 -15.38 8.79
N VAL A 107 25.36 -15.14 9.61
CA VAL A 107 25.39 -13.97 10.49
C VAL A 107 25.34 -12.69 9.63
N PRO A 108 24.39 -11.78 9.87
CA PRO A 108 24.21 -10.59 9.05
C PRO A 108 25.40 -9.64 9.20
N GLY A 109 25.97 -9.23 8.07
CA GLY A 109 27.03 -8.23 8.01
C GLY A 109 26.51 -6.80 7.91
N ILE A 110 27.43 -5.83 7.92
CA ILE A 110 27.12 -4.39 7.79
C ILE A 110 26.39 -4.09 6.47
N SER A 111 26.77 -4.77 5.38
CA SER A 111 26.08 -4.65 4.08
C SER A 111 24.61 -5.09 4.15
N ASP A 112 24.32 -6.16 4.89
CA ASP A 112 22.96 -6.70 5.03
C ASP A 112 22.11 -5.76 5.88
N ILE A 113 22.68 -5.19 6.94
CA ILE A 113 22.04 -4.20 7.80
C ILE A 113 21.64 -2.96 6.99
N ASN A 114 22.56 -2.44 6.16
CA ASN A 114 22.28 -1.29 5.30
C ASN A 114 21.19 -1.62 4.26
N THR A 115 21.28 -2.79 3.63
CA THR A 115 20.29 -3.25 2.64
C THR A 115 18.91 -3.43 3.29
N CYS A 116 18.88 -3.92 4.54
CA CYS A 116 17.66 -4.08 5.30
C CYS A 116 17.00 -2.73 5.58
N SER A 117 17.77 -1.75 6.07
CA SER A 117 17.26 -0.41 6.33
C SER A 117 16.72 0.22 5.04
N MET A 118 17.50 0.23 3.96
CA MET A 118 17.08 0.83 2.68
C MET A 118 15.87 0.13 2.06
N GLY A 119 15.79 -1.21 2.15
CA GLY A 119 14.63 -1.96 1.69
C GLY A 119 13.36 -1.59 2.44
N ASN A 120 13.42 -1.48 3.76
CA ASN A 120 12.30 -1.02 4.59
C ASN A 120 11.89 0.43 4.27
N LEU A 121 12.86 1.32 3.98
CA LEU A 121 12.57 2.69 3.57
C LEU A 121 11.76 2.74 2.27
N LEU A 122 12.12 1.92 1.28
CA LEU A 122 11.36 1.80 0.03
C LEU A 122 9.93 1.31 0.26
N VAL A 123 9.75 0.34 1.17
CA VAL A 123 8.41 -0.15 1.54
C VAL A 123 7.59 0.95 2.23
N ILE A 124 8.20 1.77 3.09
CA ILE A 124 7.53 2.93 3.71
C ILE A 124 7.06 3.91 2.63
N VAL A 125 7.94 4.30 1.70
CA VAL A 125 7.57 5.22 0.61
C VAL A 125 6.42 4.64 -0.23
N PHE A 126 6.46 3.35 -0.53
CA PHE A 126 5.39 2.69 -1.25
C PHE A 126 4.06 2.59 -0.47
N ALA A 127 4.13 2.35 0.84
CA ALA A 127 2.95 2.35 1.70
C ALA A 127 2.31 3.75 1.76
N LEU A 128 3.12 4.81 1.79
CA LEU A 128 2.65 6.20 1.72
C LEU A 128 1.97 6.49 0.37
N ILE A 129 2.50 6.00 -0.75
CA ILE A 129 1.83 6.09 -2.05
C ILE A 129 0.48 5.35 -2.03
N ASN A 130 0.37 4.23 -1.31
CA ASN A 130 -0.88 3.50 -1.15
C ASN A 130 -1.93 4.24 -0.28
N ILE A 131 -1.58 5.33 0.42
CA ILE A 131 -2.57 6.24 1.02
C ILE A 131 -3.45 6.85 -0.07
N ILE A 132 -2.89 7.16 -1.25
CA ILE A 132 -3.67 7.62 -2.40
C ILE A 132 -4.72 6.57 -2.76
N CYS A 133 -4.36 5.28 -2.72
CA CYS A 133 -5.30 4.21 -2.97
C CYS A 133 -6.44 4.20 -1.94
N ALA A 134 -6.12 4.35 -0.65
CA ALA A 134 -7.11 4.46 0.42
C ALA A 134 -8.05 5.67 0.23
N VAL A 135 -7.51 6.83 -0.14
CA VAL A 135 -8.29 8.06 -0.38
C VAL A 135 -9.26 7.88 -1.55
N LEU A 136 -8.84 7.23 -2.62
CA LEU A 136 -9.69 6.99 -3.80
C LEU A 136 -10.91 6.11 -3.51
N TYR A 137 -10.90 5.30 -2.46
CA TYR A 137 -12.11 4.57 -2.03
C TYR A 137 -13.23 5.49 -1.54
N TYR A 138 -12.92 6.66 -1.00
CA TYR A 138 -13.94 7.62 -0.55
C TYR A 138 -14.68 8.28 -1.71
N ILE A 139 -14.10 8.30 -2.92
CA ILE A 139 -14.75 8.87 -4.10
C ILE A 139 -15.77 7.84 -4.63
N PRO A 140 -17.08 8.16 -4.70
CA PRO A 140 -18.06 7.25 -5.32
C PRO A 140 -17.82 7.14 -6.83
N THR A 141 -18.01 5.93 -7.36
CA THR A 141 -17.83 5.58 -8.78
C THR A 141 -19.04 5.96 -9.63
N THR A 142 -20.22 5.95 -9.01
CA THR A 142 -21.49 6.40 -9.58
C THR A 142 -21.90 7.71 -8.90
N THR A 143 -22.28 8.72 -9.68
CA THR A 143 -23.14 9.79 -9.16
C THR A 143 -24.47 9.14 -8.85
N SER A 144 -24.91 9.19 -7.59
CA SER A 144 -26.31 8.95 -7.25
C SER A 144 -27.18 9.81 -8.18
N LYS A 145 -27.77 9.19 -9.20
CA LYS A 145 -29.00 9.70 -9.79
C LYS A 145 -30.09 9.13 -8.90
N GLY A 146 -30.63 9.96 -8.01
CA GLY A 146 -31.65 9.51 -7.08
C GLY A 146 -32.08 10.55 -6.08
N GLU A 147 -32.32 11.79 -6.53
CA GLU A 147 -33.25 12.72 -5.87
C GLU A 147 -33.97 13.50 -6.99
N TYR A 148 -35.05 12.90 -7.49
CA TYR A 148 -36.20 13.59 -8.10
C TYR A 148 -37.43 13.12 -7.32
#